data_AF-A0A2V2UAF7-F1
#
_entry.id   AF-A0A2V2UAF7-F1
#
_cell.length_a   1.000
_cell.length_b   1.000
_cell.length_c   1.000
_cell.angle_alpha   90.00
_cell.angle_beta   90.00
_cell.angle_gamma   90.00
#
_symmetry.space_group_name_H-M   'P 1'
#
loop_
_entity.id
_entity.type
_entity.pdbx_description
1 polymer ?
#
loop_
_entity_poly.entity_id
_entity_poly.type
_entity_poly.pdbx_seq_one_letter_code
_entity_poly.pdbx_strand_id
1 'polypeptide(L)'
;MLNKGIRNIGIKEELFAHDDSGGVNGTESSRKSRLPHVINDRKILEFLLSHNGREVLRKNGIAGLAGININNNLDIISPTTVKSNTTVSSAAELLMDVHNPCLILEGNEKEEEHNYIVTPWDIVMKTLKSDHIVGG
;
A
#
# COMPACT_ATOMS: atom_id res chain seq x y z
N MET A 1 5.92 -21.73 2.65
CA MET A 1 4.62 -21.27 3.18
C MET A 1 4.89 -20.14 4.18
N LEU A 2 4.59 -18.89 3.83
CA LEU A 2 4.75 -17.74 4.73
C LEU A 2 3.58 -17.74 5.73
N ASN A 3 3.88 -17.98 7.00
CA ASN A 3 2.92 -17.83 8.10
C ASN A 3 2.34 -16.42 8.06
N LYS A 4 1.02 -16.32 7.92
CA LYS A 4 0.28 -15.05 7.88
C LYS A 4 0.29 -14.42 9.27
N GLY A 5 1.30 -13.61 9.56
CA GLY A 5 1.22 -12.63 10.66
C GLY A 5 0.07 -11.66 10.42
N ILE A 6 -0.53 -11.14 11.49
CA ILE A 6 -1.52 -10.07 11.41
C ILE A 6 -0.79 -8.82 10.87
N ARG A 7 -1.23 -8.30 9.71
CA ARG A 7 -0.67 -7.10 9.08
C ARG A 7 -1.69 -5.97 9.19
N ASN A 8 -1.29 -4.82 9.74
CA ASN A 8 -2.15 -3.62 9.88
C ASN A 8 -2.15 -2.73 8.62
N ILE A 9 -1.88 -3.31 7.44
CA ILE A 9 -1.72 -2.58 6.17
C ILE A 9 -2.59 -3.25 5.11
N GLY A 10 -3.46 -2.47 4.46
CA GLY A 10 -4.25 -2.90 3.31
C GLY A 10 -3.88 -2.12 2.05
N ILE A 11 -3.91 -2.79 0.89
CA ILE A 11 -3.79 -2.15 -0.43
C ILE A 11 -5.21 -1.93 -0.97
N LYS A 12 -5.49 -0.72 -1.49
CA LYS A 12 -6.70 -0.43 -2.27
C LYS A 12 -6.30 -0.01 -3.68
N GLU A 13 -6.93 -0.64 -4.67
CA GLU A 13 -6.77 -0.29 -6.09
C GLU A 13 -8.00 0.52 -6.55
N GLU A 14 -7.81 1.74 -7.06
CA GLU A 14 -8.88 2.51 -7.71
C GLU A 14 -8.47 3.02 -9.10
N LEU A 15 -9.47 3.10 -9.99
CA LEU A 15 -9.36 3.61 -11.36
C LEU A 15 -9.45 5.15 -11.36
N PHE A 16 -8.39 5.83 -11.80
CA PHE A 16 -8.47 7.26 -12.14
C PHE A 16 -8.64 7.43 -13.65
N ALA A 17 -9.71 8.11 -14.07
CA ALA A 17 -9.87 8.61 -15.43
C ALA A 17 -9.33 10.04 -15.49
N HIS A 18 -8.18 10.21 -16.13
CA HIS A 18 -7.77 11.53 -16.61
C HIS A 18 -8.70 11.90 -17.77
N ASP A 19 -9.46 12.98 -17.59
CA ASP A 19 -10.29 13.59 -18.61
C ASP A 19 -9.40 14.56 -19.39
N ASP A 20 -8.75 14.06 -20.45
CA ASP A 20 -7.98 14.90 -21.36
C ASP A 20 -8.76 15.03 -22.66
N SER A 21 -9.35 16.21 -22.82
CA SER A 21 -10.16 16.60 -23.98
C SER A 21 -9.23 16.99 -25.11
N GLY A 22 -8.80 15.99 -25.88
CA GLY A 22 -8.01 16.16 -27.10
C GLY A 22 -8.13 14.94 -28.00
N GLY A 23 -9.06 14.98 -28.96
CA GLY A 23 -9.28 13.86 -29.88
C GLY A 23 -8.17 13.74 -30.92
N VAL A 24 -7.61 12.54 -31.08
CA VAL A 24 -7.12 11.96 -32.34
C VAL A 24 -7.21 10.43 -32.23
N ASN A 25 -7.75 9.80 -33.28
CA ASN A 25 -7.92 8.36 -33.42
C ASN A 25 -6.61 7.57 -33.27
N GLY A 26 -6.59 6.63 -32.32
CA GLY A 26 -5.56 5.61 -32.18
C GLY A 26 -6.00 4.57 -31.15
N THR A 27 -6.22 3.34 -31.59
CA THR A 27 -6.48 2.18 -30.74
C THR A 27 -5.22 1.84 -29.92
N GLU A 28 -4.98 2.59 -28.85
CA GLU A 28 -4.10 2.19 -27.77
C GLU A 28 -4.97 1.91 -26.55
N SER A 29 -5.02 0.62 -26.18
CA SER A 29 -5.51 0.15 -24.89
C SER A 29 -4.75 0.91 -23.79
N SER A 30 -5.30 2.03 -23.34
CA SER A 30 -4.79 2.77 -22.19
C SER A 30 -4.88 1.87 -20.95
N ARG A 31 -3.81 1.11 -20.70
CA ARG A 31 -3.59 0.46 -19.41
C ARG A 31 -3.36 1.59 -18.41
N LYS A 32 -4.45 2.16 -17.89
CA LYS A 32 -4.43 3.08 -16.75
C LYS A 32 -3.76 2.33 -15.60
N SER A 33 -2.48 2.63 -15.35
CA SER A 33 -1.72 2.02 -14.26
C SER A 33 -2.38 2.42 -12.95
N ARG A 34 -3.04 1.47 -12.28
CA ARG A 34 -3.57 1.68 -10.93
C ARG A 34 -2.38 1.77 -9.99
N LEU A 35 -2.05 2.98 -9.54
CA LEU A 35 -1.04 3.12 -8.51
C LEU A 35 -1.62 2.58 -7.19
N PRO A 36 -0.93 1.67 -6.51
CA PRO A 36 -1.38 1.17 -5.23
C PRO A 36 -1.33 2.30 -4.20
N HIS A 37 -2.30 2.33 -3.29
CA HIS A 37 -2.36 3.28 -2.19
C HIS A 37 -2.30 2.54 -0.86
N VAL A 38 -1.58 3.10 0.11
CA VAL A 38 -1.42 2.52 1.45
C VAL A 38 -2.15 3.36 2.47
N ILE A 39 -2.93 2.67 3.31
CA ILE A 39 -3.62 3.24 4.48
C ILE A 39 -3.23 2.39 5.68
N ASN A 40 -2.90 3.06 6.79
CA ASN A 40 -2.62 2.40 8.07
C ASN A 40 -3.65 2.81 9.14
N ASP A 41 -3.63 2.05 10.24
CA ASP A 41 -4.43 2.29 11.44
C ASP A 41 -4.27 3.71 11.99
N ARG A 42 -3.05 4.25 12.03
CA ARG A 42 -2.78 5.63 12.48
C ARG A 42 -3.61 6.65 11.68
N LYS A 43 -3.63 6.55 10.34
CA LYS A 43 -4.40 7.48 9.50
C LYS A 43 -5.90 7.34 9.69
N ILE A 44 -6.38 6.10 9.84
CA ILE A 44 -7.78 5.82 10.16
C ILE A 44 -8.15 6.46 11.51
N LEU A 45 -7.33 6.28 12.54
CA LEU A 45 -7.54 6.85 13.86
C LEU A 45 -7.46 8.38 13.86
N GLU A 46 -6.49 8.97 13.16
CA GLU A 46 -6.38 10.42 12.96
C GLU A 46 -7.69 10.99 12.39
N PHE A 47 -8.27 10.33 11.37
CA PHE A 47 -9.57 10.73 10.83
C PHE A 47 -10.70 10.57 11.86
N LEU A 48 -10.82 9.41 12.52
CA LEU A 48 -11.90 9.16 13.48
C LEU A 48 -11.89 10.14 14.65
N LEU A 49 -10.70 10.59 15.06
CA LEU A 49 -10.51 11.57 16.13
C LEU A 49 -10.63 13.03 15.64
N SER A 50 -10.59 13.28 14.33
CA SER A 50 -10.75 14.63 13.74
C SER A 50 -12.14 15.22 13.99
N HIS A 51 -12.30 16.53 13.80
CA HIS A 51 -13.60 17.18 13.88
C HIS A 51 -14.61 16.55 12.91
N ASN A 52 -14.20 16.31 11.65
CA ASN A 52 -15.06 15.73 10.62
C ASN A 52 -15.46 14.29 10.95
N GLY A 53 -14.51 13.47 11.40
CA GLY A 53 -14.80 12.08 11.81
C GLY A 53 -15.79 12.02 12.97
N ARG A 54 -15.60 12.88 13.98
CA ARG A 54 -16.54 12.98 15.12
C ARG A 54 -17.92 13.48 14.67
N GLU A 55 -18.01 14.41 13.74
CA GLU A 55 -19.29 14.90 13.22
C GLU A 55 -20.05 13.82 12.44
N VAL A 56 -19.36 13.03 11.63
CA VAL A 56 -19.97 11.90 10.91
C VAL A 56 -20.50 10.87 11.90
N LEU A 57 -19.69 10.48 12.90
CA LEU A 57 -20.09 9.55 13.94
C LEU A 57 -21.27 10.06 14.78
N ARG A 58 -21.28 11.36 15.12
CA ARG A 58 -22.35 11.97 15.90
C ARG A 58 -23.69 11.98 15.16
N LYS A 59 -23.68 12.26 13.85
CA LYS A 59 -24.90 12.39 13.04
C LYS A 59 -25.46 11.04 12.59
N ASN A 60 -24.59 10.13 12.18
CA ASN A 60 -24.98 8.92 11.47
C ASN A 60 -24.50 7.62 12.15
N GLY A 61 -23.87 7.71 13.32
CA GLY A 61 -23.24 6.57 13.98
C GLY A 61 -22.12 5.95 13.14
N ILE A 62 -21.80 4.68 13.43
CA ILE A 62 -20.78 3.91 12.72
C ILE A 62 -21.16 3.71 11.24
N ALA A 63 -22.46 3.61 10.93
CA ALA A 63 -22.95 3.46 9.55
C ALA A 63 -22.54 4.63 8.64
N GLY A 64 -22.39 5.83 9.20
CA GLY A 64 -21.89 7.01 8.49
C GLY A 64 -20.48 6.84 7.93
N LEU A 65 -19.65 5.97 8.52
CA LEU A 65 -18.28 5.73 8.06
C LEU A 65 -18.22 5.02 6.70
N ALA A 66 -19.23 4.22 6.36
CA ALA A 66 -19.26 3.46 5.11
C ALA A 66 -19.40 4.35 3.87
N GLY A 67 -19.95 5.57 4.02
CA GLY A 67 -20.12 6.53 2.94
C GLY A 67 -18.93 7.49 2.74
N ILE A 68 -17.86 7.33 3.54
CA ILE A 68 -16.72 8.26 3.49
C ILE A 68 -15.85 7.91 2.28
N ASN A 69 -15.62 8.92 1.44
CA ASN A 69 -14.59 8.83 0.42
C ASN A 69 -13.21 8.92 1.09
N ILE A 70 -12.52 7.79 1.13
CA ILE A 70 -11.19 7.64 1.73
C ILE A 70 -10.19 8.64 1.15
N ASN A 71 -10.17 8.86 -0.17
CA ASN A 71 -9.17 9.68 -0.85
C ASN A 71 -9.23 11.15 -0.45
N ASN A 72 -10.43 11.63 -0.09
CA ASN A 72 -10.64 13.03 0.25
C ASN A 72 -10.55 13.30 1.77
N ASN A 73 -10.53 12.25 2.58
CA ASN A 73 -10.70 12.37 4.04
C ASN A 73 -9.60 11.68 4.84
N LEU A 74 -8.89 10.72 4.25
CA LEU A 74 -7.76 10.04 4.86
C LEU A 74 -6.49 10.49 4.14
N ASP A 75 -5.45 10.77 4.91
CA ASP A 75 -4.12 11.05 4.38
C ASP A 75 -3.54 9.74 3.83
N ILE A 76 -3.52 9.62 2.49
CA ILE A 76 -3.08 8.42 1.80
C ILE A 76 -1.58 8.48 1.56
N ILE A 77 -0.88 7.40 1.90
CA ILE A 77 0.54 7.28 1.66
C ILE A 77 0.74 6.68 0.27
N SER A 78 1.44 7.40 -0.61
CA SER A 78 1.95 6.85 -1.87
C SER A 78 3.08 5.87 -1.54
N PRO A 79 2.89 4.56 -1.77
CA PRO A 79 3.93 3.60 -1.44
C PRO A 79 5.13 3.71 -2.37
N THR A 80 6.29 3.39 -1.83
CA THR A 80 7.48 3.14 -2.65
C THR A 80 7.37 1.75 -3.26
N THR A 81 7.37 1.70 -4.58
CA THR A 81 7.33 0.45 -5.35
C THR A 81 8.75 0.01 -5.73
N VAL A 82 9.03 -1.29 -5.60
CA VAL A 82 10.34 -1.89 -5.87
C VAL A 82 10.19 -3.12 -6.77
N LYS A 83 11.21 -3.36 -7.59
CA LYS A 83 11.24 -4.50 -8.52
C LYS A 83 11.54 -5.81 -7.80
N SER A 84 11.13 -6.92 -8.39
CA SER A 84 11.37 -8.28 -7.88
C SER A 84 12.86 -8.64 -7.67
N ASN A 85 13.77 -7.99 -8.39
CA ASN A 85 15.22 -8.18 -8.26
C ASN A 85 15.88 -7.27 -7.21
N THR A 86 15.10 -6.48 -6.46
CA THR A 86 15.62 -5.61 -5.39
C THR A 86 16.22 -6.45 -4.27
N THR A 87 17.44 -6.11 -3.85
CA THR A 87 18.12 -6.84 -2.78
C THR A 87 17.52 -6.55 -1.41
N VAL A 88 17.72 -7.47 -0.46
CA VAL A 88 17.26 -7.28 0.94
C VAL A 88 17.89 -6.02 1.55
N SER A 89 19.18 -5.75 1.29
CA SER A 89 19.87 -4.57 1.81
C SER A 89 19.28 -3.28 1.24
N SER A 90 19.04 -3.21 -0.07
CA SER A 90 18.42 -2.04 -0.71
C SER A 90 16.99 -1.81 -0.22
N ALA A 91 16.22 -2.89 -0.04
CA ALA A 91 14.88 -2.79 0.55
C ALA A 91 14.93 -2.31 2.01
N ALA A 92 15.92 -2.76 2.78
CA ALA A 92 16.13 -2.30 4.16
C ALA A 92 16.44 -0.80 4.20
N GLU A 93 17.32 -0.30 3.32
CA GLU A 93 17.65 1.12 3.24
C GLU A 93 16.43 1.99 2.98
N LEU A 94 15.56 1.60 2.03
CA LEU A 94 14.32 2.31 1.73
C LEU A 94 13.34 2.31 2.91
N LEU A 95 13.32 1.24 3.70
CA LEU A 95 12.48 1.09 4.90
C LEU A 95 13.05 1.80 6.14
N MET A 96 14.28 2.34 6.10
CA MET A 96 14.78 3.22 7.15
C MET A 96 14.17 4.62 7.07
N ASP A 97 13.66 5.01 5.90
CA ASP A 97 12.92 6.26 5.75
C ASP A 97 11.56 6.13 6.46
N VAL A 98 11.32 7.02 7.43
CA VAL A 98 10.09 7.07 8.23
C VAL A 98 8.85 7.32 7.37
N HIS A 99 9.00 7.90 6.17
CA HIS A 99 7.91 8.11 5.23
C HIS A 99 7.51 6.84 4.47
N ASN A 100 8.31 5.77 4.55
CA ASN A 100 8.07 4.48 3.88
C ASN A 100 7.72 3.39 4.91
N PRO A 101 6.45 3.29 5.36
CA PRO A 101 6.06 2.27 6.34
C PRO A 101 6.14 0.84 5.76
N CYS A 102 6.06 0.71 4.45
CA CYS A 102 6.19 -0.54 3.70
C CYS A 102 6.61 -0.25 2.26
N LEU A 103 7.11 -1.28 1.57
CA LEU A 103 7.35 -1.27 0.14
C LEU A 103 6.34 -2.14 -0.58
N ILE A 104 6.09 -1.83 -1.85
CA ILE A 104 5.30 -2.66 -2.74
C ILE A 104 6.24 -3.35 -3.72
N LEU A 105 6.33 -4.67 -3.63
CA LEU A 105 7.09 -5.48 -4.58
C LEU A 105 6.23 -5.76 -5.81
N GLU A 106 6.66 -5.28 -6.96
CA GLU A 106 6.04 -5.58 -8.25
C GLU A 106 6.11 -7.09 -8.52
N GLY A 107 4.95 -7.68 -8.81
CA GLY A 107 4.88 -9.05 -9.31
C GLY A 107 5.62 -9.20 -10.64
N ASN A 108 6.21 -10.36 -10.89
CA ASN A 108 6.78 -10.66 -12.20
C ASN A 108 5.65 -10.99 -13.18
N GLU A 109 5.75 -10.57 -14.44
CA GLU A 109 4.74 -10.80 -15.51
C GLU A 109 4.32 -12.26 -15.74
N LYS A 110 4.97 -13.24 -15.09
CA LYS A 110 4.76 -14.69 -15.26
C LYS A 110 4.04 -15.38 -14.10
N GLU A 111 3.92 -14.74 -12.94
CA GLU A 111 3.15 -15.24 -11.80
C GLU A 111 2.14 -14.14 -11.47
N GLU A 112 0.86 -14.52 -11.31
CA GLU A 112 -0.33 -13.66 -11.08
C GLU A 112 0.00 -12.24 -10.59
N GLU A 113 -0.57 -11.20 -11.25
CA GLU A 113 -0.41 -9.74 -11.02
C GLU A 113 -0.71 -9.28 -9.57
N HIS A 114 0.01 -9.83 -8.61
CA HIS A 114 -0.19 -9.61 -7.20
C HIS A 114 1.04 -8.89 -6.67
N ASN A 115 0.82 -7.61 -6.40
CA ASN A 115 1.74 -6.79 -5.65
C ASN A 115 1.88 -7.34 -4.23
N TYR A 116 3.12 -7.55 -3.77
CA TYR A 116 3.38 -8.01 -2.40
C TYR A 116 3.80 -6.84 -1.51
N ILE A 117 3.26 -6.78 -0.28
CA ILE A 117 3.69 -5.82 0.73
C ILE A 117 4.93 -6.38 1.42
N VAL A 118 6.02 -5.60 1.40
CA VAL A 118 7.26 -5.84 2.15
C VAL A 118 7.32 -4.84 3.31
N THR A 119 7.49 -5.34 4.52
CA THR A 119 7.56 -4.56 5.75
C THR A 119 8.93 -4.70 6.41
N PRO A 120 9.29 -3.82 7.37
CA PRO A 120 10.51 -3.99 8.15
C PRO A 120 10.63 -5.38 8.81
N TRP A 121 9.50 -5.97 9.20
CA TRP A 121 9.47 -7.32 9.77
C TRP A 121 9.91 -8.41 8.79
N ASP A 122 9.58 -8.27 7.51
CA ASP A 122 9.98 -9.23 6.48
C ASP A 122 11.51 -9.25 6.29
N ILE A 123 12.14 -8.08 6.40
CA ILE A 123 13.60 -7.95 6.37
C ILE A 123 14.22 -8.66 7.57
N VAL A 124 13.74 -8.37 8.78
CA VAL A 124 14.20 -9.01 10.03
C VAL A 124 14.03 -10.53 9.96
N MET A 125 12.90 -11.01 9.46
CA MET A 125 12.64 -12.44 9.34
C MET A 125 13.51 -13.12 8.28
N LYS A 126 13.93 -12.40 7.24
CA LYS A 126 14.86 -12.92 6.22
C LYS A 126 16.27 -13.00 6.75
N THR A 127 16.75 -12.00 7.49
CA THR A 127 18.10 -12.03 8.08
C THR A 127 18.23 -13.17 9.10
N LEU A 128 17.26 -13.32 10.01
CA LEU A 128 17.27 -14.39 11.01
C LEU A 128 17.28 -15.82 10.41
N LYS A 129 16.62 -16.03 9.28
CA LYS A 129 16.64 -17.32 8.57
C LYS A 129 17.98 -17.61 7.89
N SER A 130 18.71 -16.55 7.52
CA SER A 130 20.01 -16.66 6.86
C SER A 130 21.09 -17.08 7.85
N ASP A 131 21.02 -16.58 9.09
CA ASP A 131 21.98 -16.89 10.16
C ASP A 131 21.91 -18.36 10.62
N HIS A 132 20.75 -19.01 10.50
CA HIS A 132 20.61 -20.45 10.80
C HIS A 132 21.26 -21.39 9.78
N ILE A 133 21.64 -20.91 8.59
CA ILE A 133 22.24 -21.74 7.54
C ILE A 133 23.78 -21.74 7.63
N VAL A 134 24.39 -20.78 8.34
CA VAL A 134 25.85 -20.63 8.46
C VAL A 134 26.42 -21.37 9.68
N GLY A 135 25.59 -22.13 10.40
CA GLY A 135 25.96 -22.85 11.64
C GLY A 135 25.96 -24.38 11.53
N GLY A 136 26.26 -24.97 10.38
CA GLY A 136 26.30 -26.42 10.15
C GLY A 136 27.60 -26.90 9.51
#